data_AF-A0A1F6C9N8-F1
#
_entry.id   AF-A0A1F6C9N8-F1
#
_cell.length_a   1.000
_cell.length_b   1.000
_cell.length_c   1.000
_cell.angle_alpha   90.00
_cell.angle_beta   90.00
_cell.angle_gamma   90.00
#
_symmetry.space_group_name_H-M   'P 1'
#
loop_
_entity.id
_entity.type
_entity.pdbx_description
1 polymer ?
#
loop_
_entity_poly.entity_id
_entity_poly.type
_entity_poly.pdbx_seq_one_letter_code
_entity_poly.pdbx_strand_id
1 'polypeptide(L)'
;MPNIPPLTLLRPRLDNLLGGETLVEKDSQTLKAELDAVFDGLKAYDFLPVLLRAYHNTAAQVQSRIDEIAPEWLGERGYVGALLKLLERRTIHNESRKQALIWLEGAGADLSALQKVEQRTHFYRAYTYADDSQGLIEVFWYTDDSQRKVQGMNFLIDINPPWEGAVKDITAFPSRSPEKAIQEFVDIWKQRDMRLTPVGDSEVKKEILKSLEVNRREGIRLPRDLIEARNLFLKYVLTLPDTPETPLFTAEDFDELSRTGKSVEVLREFEQRVGRRVRLQDGKELWVLGSPFDQDDW
;
A
#
# COMPACT_ATOMS: atom_id res chain seq x y z
N MET A 1 18.87 -14.83 44.61
CA MET A 1 18.78 -15.28 43.21
C MET A 1 18.46 -14.07 42.34
N PRO A 2 19.07 -13.90 41.15
CA PRO A 2 18.72 -12.78 40.27
C PRO A 2 17.26 -12.93 39.82
N ASN A 3 16.50 -11.84 39.93
CA ASN A 3 15.08 -11.82 39.57
C ASN A 3 14.96 -11.72 38.03
N ILE A 4 14.93 -12.85 37.33
CA ILE A 4 14.77 -12.89 35.87
C ILE A 4 13.33 -12.45 35.55
N PRO A 5 13.11 -11.48 34.65
CA PRO A 5 11.78 -11.04 34.28
C PRO A 5 10.90 -12.22 33.82
N PRO A 6 9.65 -12.34 34.31
CA PRO A 6 8.76 -13.46 33.97
C PRO A 6 8.57 -13.69 32.45
N LEU A 7 8.56 -12.61 31.66
CA LEU A 7 8.46 -12.67 30.20
C LEU A 7 9.65 -13.36 29.52
N THR A 8 10.85 -13.25 30.10
CA THR A 8 12.07 -13.86 29.53
C THR A 8 12.00 -15.39 29.58
N LEU A 9 11.25 -15.95 30.54
CA LEU A 9 11.06 -17.39 30.70
C LEU A 9 9.82 -17.92 29.97
N LEU A 10 8.97 -17.04 29.42
CA LEU A 10 7.73 -17.44 28.80
C LEU A 10 7.94 -18.33 27.57
N ARG A 11 8.90 -17.96 26.71
CA ARG A 11 9.15 -18.72 25.48
C ARG A 11 9.59 -20.17 25.75
N PRO A 12 10.61 -20.42 26.60
CA PRO A 12 10.97 -21.79 26.98
C PRO A 12 9.82 -22.59 27.62
N ARG A 13 8.97 -21.96 28.43
CA ARG A 13 7.80 -22.63 29.04
C ARG A 13 6.79 -23.05 27.98
N LEU A 14 6.51 -22.19 27.01
CA LEU A 14 5.64 -22.51 25.88
C LEU A 14 6.24 -23.58 24.98
N ASP A 15 7.54 -23.52 24.68
CA ASP A 15 8.18 -24.55 23.87
C ASP A 15 8.14 -25.92 24.57
N ASN A 16 8.30 -25.98 25.90
CA ASN A 16 8.13 -27.22 26.67
C ASN A 16 6.68 -27.73 26.66
N LEU A 17 5.69 -26.84 26.83
CA LEU A 17 4.28 -27.22 26.79
C LEU A 17 3.90 -27.73 25.39
N LEU A 18 4.22 -26.96 24.36
CA LEU A 18 3.81 -27.21 22.98
C LEU A 18 4.68 -28.26 22.26
N GLY A 19 5.85 -28.58 22.80
CA GLY A 19 6.73 -29.64 22.30
C GLY A 19 6.44 -31.03 22.89
N GLY A 20 5.52 -31.13 23.87
CA GLY A 20 5.19 -32.41 24.50
C GLY A 20 4.32 -33.29 23.60
N GLU A 21 4.78 -34.50 23.29
CA GLU A 21 4.07 -35.47 22.44
C GLU A 21 2.67 -35.84 22.99
N THR A 22 2.48 -35.75 24.31
CA THR A 22 1.22 -36.08 24.98
C THR A 22 0.17 -34.96 24.92
N LEU A 23 0.51 -33.76 24.44
CA LEU A 23 -0.41 -32.62 24.42
C LEU A 23 -1.66 -32.90 23.58
N VAL A 24 -1.50 -33.62 22.47
CA VAL A 24 -2.60 -33.96 21.55
C VAL A 24 -3.64 -34.86 22.22
N GLU A 25 -3.22 -35.66 23.21
CA GLU A 25 -4.08 -36.61 23.92
C GLU A 25 -4.74 -36.01 25.18
N LYS A 26 -4.30 -34.82 25.63
CA LYS A 26 -4.85 -34.18 26.83
C LYS A 26 -6.27 -33.69 26.61
N ASP A 27 -7.11 -33.85 27.63
CA ASP A 27 -8.44 -33.26 27.63
C ASP A 27 -8.37 -31.73 27.61
N SER A 28 -9.43 -31.10 27.10
CA SER A 28 -9.44 -29.65 26.85
C SER A 28 -9.33 -28.83 28.13
N GLN A 29 -9.85 -29.30 29.26
CA GLN A 29 -9.81 -28.57 30.53
C GLN A 29 -8.41 -28.60 31.14
N THR A 30 -7.73 -29.76 31.10
CA THR A 30 -6.33 -29.87 31.52
C THR A 30 -5.44 -28.97 30.69
N LEU A 31 -5.60 -28.94 29.36
CA LEU A 31 -4.77 -28.11 28.50
C LEU A 31 -5.00 -26.60 28.75
N LYS A 32 -6.25 -26.17 28.97
CA LYS A 32 -6.56 -24.79 29.39
C LYS A 32 -5.89 -24.43 30.71
N ALA A 33 -5.97 -25.31 31.71
CA ALA A 33 -5.34 -25.09 33.01
C ALA A 33 -3.80 -25.00 32.92
N GLU A 34 -3.17 -25.78 32.04
CA GLU A 34 -1.73 -25.68 31.78
C GLU A 34 -1.36 -24.37 31.08
N LEU A 35 -2.16 -23.91 30.11
CA LEU A 35 -1.98 -22.59 29.51
C LEU A 35 -2.09 -21.49 30.59
N ASP A 36 -3.11 -21.54 31.44
CA ASP A 36 -3.27 -20.58 32.54
C ASP A 36 -2.06 -20.59 33.48
N ALA A 37 -1.53 -21.76 33.83
CA ALA A 37 -0.34 -21.89 34.66
C ALA A 37 0.92 -21.32 33.98
N VAL A 38 1.06 -21.48 32.66
CA VAL A 38 2.18 -20.90 31.90
C VAL A 38 2.14 -19.37 31.89
N PHE A 39 0.94 -18.79 31.82
CA PHE A 39 0.72 -17.35 31.74
C PHE A 39 0.45 -16.66 33.07
N ASP A 40 0.49 -17.40 34.18
CA ASP A 40 0.18 -16.84 35.50
C ASP A 40 1.04 -15.61 35.82
N GLY A 41 0.38 -14.56 36.31
CA GLY A 41 0.99 -13.26 36.60
C GLY A 41 1.36 -12.40 35.37
N LEU A 42 1.06 -12.81 34.14
CA LEU A 42 1.32 -12.03 32.93
C LEU A 42 0.06 -11.31 32.42
N LYS A 43 0.25 -10.14 31.80
CA LYS A 43 -0.86 -9.43 31.14
C LYS A 43 -1.07 -9.99 29.74
N ALA A 44 -2.33 -10.07 29.33
CA ALA A 44 -2.72 -10.55 27.99
C ALA A 44 -1.99 -9.84 26.84
N TYR A 45 -1.80 -8.53 26.93
CA TYR A 45 -1.06 -7.75 25.92
C TYR A 45 0.39 -8.21 25.73
N ASP A 46 0.99 -8.77 26.77
CA ASP A 46 2.40 -9.16 26.75
C ASP A 46 2.58 -10.61 26.29
N PHE A 47 1.70 -11.53 26.71
CA PHE A 47 1.87 -12.95 26.41
C PHE A 47 1.18 -13.39 25.10
N LEU A 48 0.07 -12.79 24.68
CA LEU A 48 -0.66 -13.23 23.49
C LEU A 48 0.18 -13.19 22.20
N PRO A 49 0.99 -12.15 21.93
CA PRO A 49 1.89 -12.15 20.77
C PRO A 49 2.93 -13.28 20.83
N VAL A 50 3.40 -13.63 22.03
CA VAL A 50 4.38 -14.70 22.25
C VAL A 50 3.74 -16.07 22.02
N LEU A 51 2.52 -16.28 22.52
CA LEU A 51 1.73 -17.50 22.28
C LEU A 51 1.51 -17.73 20.79
N LEU A 52 1.02 -16.74 20.06
CA LEU A 52 0.78 -16.85 18.61
C LEU A 52 2.05 -17.20 17.83
N ARG A 53 3.20 -16.63 18.23
CA ARG A 53 4.50 -16.97 17.64
C ARG A 53 4.97 -18.38 18.04
N ALA A 54 4.65 -18.84 19.25
CA ALA A 54 4.97 -20.20 19.67
C ALA A 54 4.15 -21.23 18.90
N TYR A 55 2.85 -21.01 18.82
CA TYR A 55 1.91 -21.77 18.00
C TYR A 55 2.40 -21.95 16.55
N HIS A 56 2.84 -20.88 15.88
CA HIS A 56 3.24 -20.99 14.48
C HIS A 56 4.45 -21.89 14.24
N ASN A 57 5.28 -22.08 15.26
CA ASN A 57 6.52 -22.87 15.17
C ASN A 57 6.33 -24.33 15.63
N THR A 58 5.12 -24.75 16.01
CA THR A 58 4.86 -26.11 16.50
C THR A 58 4.39 -27.04 15.38
N ALA A 59 4.36 -28.35 15.67
CA ALA A 59 3.86 -29.35 14.74
C ALA A 59 2.36 -29.15 14.44
N ALA A 60 1.93 -29.49 13.22
CA ALA A 60 0.55 -29.28 12.78
C ALA A 60 -0.52 -29.93 13.67
N GLN A 61 -0.21 -31.07 14.29
CA GLN A 61 -1.13 -31.75 15.22
C GLN A 61 -1.33 -30.95 16.52
N VAL A 62 -0.25 -30.34 17.04
CA VAL A 62 -0.31 -29.44 18.20
C VAL A 62 -1.07 -28.16 17.83
N GLN A 63 -0.83 -27.61 16.63
CA GLN A 63 -1.57 -26.47 16.13
C GLN A 63 -3.08 -26.75 16.09
N SER A 64 -3.49 -27.86 15.46
CA SER A 64 -4.89 -28.28 15.42
C SER A 64 -5.50 -28.40 16.83
N ARG A 65 -4.74 -28.98 17.77
CA ARG A 65 -5.23 -29.14 19.15
C ARG A 65 -5.42 -27.82 19.87
N ILE A 66 -4.50 -26.87 19.69
CA ILE A 66 -4.61 -25.52 20.26
C ILE A 66 -5.77 -24.76 19.59
N ASP A 67 -5.96 -24.91 18.29
CA ASP A 67 -7.05 -24.26 17.55
C ASP A 67 -8.44 -24.66 18.04
N GLU A 68 -8.61 -25.90 18.49
CA GLU A 68 -9.86 -26.38 19.07
C GLU A 68 -10.21 -25.71 20.40
N ILE A 69 -9.20 -25.40 21.23
CA ILE A 69 -9.43 -24.92 22.61
C ILE A 69 -9.24 -23.41 22.77
N ALA A 70 -8.41 -22.79 21.94
CA ALA A 70 -8.02 -21.39 22.07
C ALA A 70 -9.21 -20.41 22.00
N PRO A 71 -10.20 -20.57 21.10
CA PRO A 71 -11.32 -19.64 21.03
C PRO A 71 -12.14 -19.60 22.33
N GLU A 72 -12.51 -20.77 22.85
CA GLU A 72 -13.27 -20.88 24.10
C GLU A 72 -12.44 -20.38 25.29
N TRP A 73 -11.16 -20.76 25.36
CA TRP A 73 -10.24 -20.31 26.41
C TRP A 73 -10.07 -18.78 26.44
N LEU A 74 -9.90 -18.15 25.27
CA LEU A 74 -9.83 -16.69 25.16
C LEU A 74 -11.12 -16.02 25.65
N GLY A 75 -12.28 -16.62 25.35
CA GLY A 75 -13.59 -16.17 25.82
C GLY A 75 -13.73 -16.26 27.33
N GLU A 76 -13.51 -17.45 27.90
CA GLU A 76 -13.62 -17.74 29.34
C GLU A 76 -12.73 -16.85 30.19
N ARG A 77 -11.52 -16.54 29.71
CA ARG A 77 -10.54 -15.71 30.43
C ARG A 77 -10.66 -14.21 30.14
N GLY A 78 -11.58 -13.80 29.26
CA GLY A 78 -11.77 -12.39 28.91
C GLY A 78 -10.62 -11.80 28.09
N TYR A 79 -9.85 -12.63 27.38
CA TYR A 79 -8.70 -12.21 26.57
C TYR A 79 -9.08 -11.72 25.17
N VAL A 80 -10.31 -11.98 24.71
CA VAL A 80 -10.86 -11.52 23.42
C VAL A 80 -10.60 -10.02 23.19
N GLY A 81 -10.95 -9.18 24.15
CA GLY A 81 -10.77 -7.73 24.03
C GLY A 81 -9.30 -7.29 23.97
N ALA A 82 -8.39 -8.01 24.62
CA ALA A 82 -6.96 -7.73 24.55
C ALA A 82 -6.39 -8.11 23.17
N LEU A 83 -6.79 -9.28 22.65
CA LEU A 83 -6.37 -9.75 21.32
C LEU A 83 -6.88 -8.83 20.21
N LEU A 84 -8.15 -8.39 20.28
CA LEU A 84 -8.71 -7.37 19.39
C LEU A 84 -7.86 -6.09 19.38
N LYS A 85 -7.55 -5.53 20.56
CA LYS A 85 -6.74 -4.30 20.65
C LYS A 85 -5.30 -4.50 20.14
N LEU A 86 -4.70 -5.69 20.30
CA LEU A 86 -3.39 -5.99 19.72
C LEU A 86 -3.44 -6.01 18.18
N LEU A 87 -4.52 -6.53 17.59
CA LEU A 87 -4.74 -6.52 16.14
C LEU A 87 -5.02 -5.11 15.60
N GLU A 88 -5.81 -4.31 16.32
CA GLU A 88 -6.07 -2.90 16.00
C GLU A 88 -4.79 -2.08 16.02
N ARG A 89 -3.93 -2.31 17.01
CA ARG A 89 -2.62 -1.64 17.17
C ARG A 89 -1.53 -2.19 16.26
N ARG A 90 -1.83 -3.24 15.47
CA ARG A 90 -0.89 -3.88 14.54
C ARG A 90 0.41 -4.35 15.22
N THR A 91 0.33 -4.79 16.48
CA THR A 91 1.47 -5.29 17.26
C THR A 91 1.70 -6.80 17.08
N ILE A 92 0.76 -7.50 16.42
CA ILE A 92 0.87 -8.90 16.03
C ILE A 92 1.38 -8.96 14.58
N HIS A 93 2.41 -9.79 14.32
CA HIS A 93 2.97 -9.97 12.98
C HIS A 93 1.97 -10.60 12.00
N ASN A 94 2.12 -10.30 10.71
CA ASN A 94 1.17 -10.68 9.65
C ASN A 94 0.87 -12.19 9.60
N GLU A 95 1.87 -13.05 9.77
CA GLU A 95 1.69 -14.51 9.80
C GLU A 95 0.79 -14.95 10.96
N SER A 96 0.95 -14.34 12.13
CA SER A 96 0.14 -14.60 13.32
C SER A 96 -1.23 -13.90 13.29
N ARG A 97 -1.42 -12.90 12.44
CA ARG A 97 -2.67 -12.11 12.33
C ARG A 97 -3.83 -13.00 11.86
N LYS A 98 -3.59 -13.85 10.85
CA LYS A 98 -4.62 -14.75 10.32
C LYS A 98 -5.13 -15.71 11.41
N GLN A 99 -4.23 -16.29 12.18
CA GLN A 99 -4.61 -17.20 13.27
C GLN A 99 -5.38 -16.47 14.38
N ALA A 100 -4.92 -15.29 14.77
CA ALA A 100 -5.60 -14.48 15.77
C ALA A 100 -7.04 -14.13 15.37
N LEU A 101 -7.28 -13.85 14.08
CA LEU A 101 -8.62 -13.62 13.54
C LEU A 101 -9.50 -14.88 13.64
N ILE A 102 -8.96 -16.06 13.28
CA ILE A 102 -9.66 -17.34 13.40
C ILE A 102 -10.07 -17.60 14.85
N TRP A 103 -9.16 -17.40 15.81
CA TRP A 103 -9.46 -17.60 17.23
C TRP A 103 -10.50 -16.61 17.75
N LEU A 104 -10.46 -15.35 17.31
CA LEU A 104 -11.46 -14.35 17.68
C LEU A 104 -12.84 -14.67 17.10
N GLU A 105 -12.89 -15.10 15.84
CA GLU A 105 -14.14 -15.52 15.20
C GLU A 105 -14.75 -16.72 15.92
N GLY A 106 -13.95 -17.74 16.23
CA GLY A 106 -14.38 -18.89 17.02
C GLY A 106 -14.83 -18.53 18.44
N ALA A 107 -14.32 -17.44 19.00
CA ALA A 107 -14.72 -16.92 20.31
C ALA A 107 -15.99 -16.04 20.24
N GLY A 108 -16.57 -15.85 19.05
CA GLY A 108 -17.76 -15.02 18.84
C GLY A 108 -17.49 -13.51 18.92
N ALA A 109 -16.25 -13.07 18.67
CA ALA A 109 -15.89 -11.66 18.72
C ALA A 109 -16.48 -10.87 17.54
N ASP A 110 -16.90 -9.63 17.79
CA ASP A 110 -17.26 -8.69 16.71
C ASP A 110 -15.99 -8.17 16.01
N LEU A 111 -15.78 -8.60 14.76
CA LEU A 111 -14.64 -8.21 13.94
C LEU A 111 -14.90 -6.95 13.10
N SER A 112 -16.08 -6.32 13.21
CA SER A 112 -16.44 -5.14 12.39
C SER A 112 -15.47 -3.98 12.57
N ALA A 113 -14.93 -3.79 13.79
CA ALA A 113 -13.90 -2.79 14.08
C ALA A 113 -12.59 -3.07 13.32
N LEU A 114 -12.20 -4.34 13.16
CA LEU A 114 -11.01 -4.74 12.41
C LEU A 114 -11.21 -4.67 10.89
N GLN A 115 -12.41 -4.99 10.41
CA GLN A 115 -12.77 -4.82 8.99
C GLN A 115 -12.67 -3.36 8.55
N LYS A 116 -13.07 -2.41 9.41
CA LYS A 116 -12.85 -0.96 9.18
C LYS A 116 -11.37 -0.57 9.17
N VAL A 117 -10.51 -1.30 9.89
CA VAL A 117 -9.06 -1.09 9.92
C VAL A 117 -8.36 -1.74 8.72
N GLU A 118 -8.90 -2.83 8.18
CA GLU A 118 -8.44 -3.46 6.91
C GLU A 118 -8.90 -2.70 5.68
N GLN A 119 -10.02 -1.99 5.76
CA GLN A 119 -10.44 -1.00 4.77
C GLN A 119 -9.60 0.29 4.78
N ARG A 120 -8.55 0.38 5.60
CA ARG A 120 -7.61 1.51 5.50
C ARG A 120 -6.87 1.41 4.18
N THR A 121 -7.27 2.29 3.27
CA THR A 121 -6.65 2.49 1.96
C THR A 121 -5.14 2.60 2.12
N HIS A 122 -4.38 1.95 1.24
CA HIS A 122 -2.94 2.24 1.13
C HIS A 122 -2.70 3.71 0.78
N PHE A 123 -3.69 4.41 0.20
CA PHE A 123 -3.62 5.84 -0.08
C PHE A 123 -3.19 6.65 1.15
N TYR A 124 -2.16 7.48 0.95
CA TYR A 124 -1.71 8.47 1.91
C TYR A 124 -2.22 9.85 1.53
N ARG A 125 -1.75 10.38 0.40
CA ARG A 125 -2.11 11.70 -0.16
C ARG A 125 -1.84 11.74 -1.65
N ALA A 126 -2.51 12.65 -2.33
CA ALA A 126 -2.19 13.00 -3.70
C ALA A 126 -2.26 14.51 -3.90
N TYR A 127 -1.58 14.97 -4.94
CA TYR A 127 -1.50 16.36 -5.33
C TYR A 127 -1.53 16.50 -6.85
N THR A 128 -2.04 17.62 -7.32
CA THR A 128 -2.05 17.96 -8.75
C THR A 128 -1.54 19.38 -8.97
N TYR A 129 -1.04 19.64 -10.17
CA TYR A 129 -0.77 20.98 -10.69
C TYR A 129 -1.05 20.96 -12.19
N ALA A 130 -1.52 22.06 -12.75
CA ALA A 130 -1.61 22.23 -14.19
C ALA A 130 -1.50 23.71 -14.57
N ASP A 131 -0.87 23.99 -15.69
CA ASP A 131 -0.93 25.25 -16.41
C ASP A 131 -1.32 25.03 -17.88
N ASP A 132 -1.16 26.04 -18.73
CA ASP A 132 -1.51 25.97 -20.16
C ASP A 132 -0.58 25.04 -20.97
N SER A 133 0.48 24.50 -20.35
CA SER A 133 1.50 23.69 -21.02
C SER A 133 1.64 22.28 -20.49
N GLN A 134 1.66 22.11 -19.17
CA GLN A 134 1.94 20.83 -18.52
C GLN A 134 1.10 20.67 -17.25
N GLY A 135 0.86 19.41 -16.90
CA GLY A 135 0.27 18.99 -15.66
C GLY A 135 1.18 18.02 -14.91
N LEU A 136 1.03 17.98 -13.59
CA LEU A 136 1.66 17.04 -12.69
C LEU A 136 0.59 16.39 -11.83
N ILE A 137 0.69 15.08 -11.64
CA ILE A 137 -0.10 14.35 -10.65
C ILE A 137 0.86 13.53 -9.79
N GLU A 138 0.91 13.82 -8.50
CA GLU A 138 1.68 13.03 -7.54
C GLU A 138 0.74 12.25 -6.62
N VAL A 139 0.96 10.94 -6.50
CA VAL A 139 0.18 10.07 -5.61
C VAL A 139 1.11 9.28 -4.71
N PHE A 140 0.78 9.23 -3.42
CA PHE A 140 1.55 8.54 -2.40
C PHE A 140 0.68 7.52 -1.66
N TRP A 141 1.29 6.39 -1.30
CA TRP A 141 0.66 5.32 -0.56
C TRP A 141 1.59 4.74 0.50
N TYR A 142 1.02 4.24 1.58
CA TYR A 142 1.72 3.49 2.62
C TYR A 142 2.19 2.14 2.10
N THR A 143 3.49 1.87 2.26
CA THR A 143 4.10 0.58 1.89
C THR A 143 3.99 -0.46 2.99
N ASP A 144 3.64 -0.03 4.21
CA ASP A 144 3.51 -0.90 5.36
C ASP A 144 2.24 -0.61 6.15
N ASP A 145 1.81 -1.64 6.86
CA ASP A 145 0.64 -1.59 7.71
C ASP A 145 0.80 -0.63 8.90
N SER A 146 2.02 -0.40 9.36
CA SER A 146 2.26 0.56 10.43
C SER A 146 2.17 2.02 10.00
N GLN A 147 1.91 2.29 8.70
CA GLN A 147 1.87 3.64 8.11
C GLN A 147 3.16 4.44 8.36
N ARG A 148 4.31 3.76 8.55
CA ARG A 148 5.59 4.41 8.86
C ARG A 148 6.35 4.83 7.61
N LYS A 149 6.04 4.20 6.49
CA LYS A 149 6.68 4.47 5.21
C LYS A 149 5.65 4.65 4.12
N VAL A 150 5.92 5.62 3.26
CA VAL A 150 5.18 5.88 2.03
C VAL A 150 6.11 5.74 0.83
N GLN A 151 5.52 5.38 -0.29
CA GLN A 151 6.11 5.42 -1.62
C GLN A 151 5.15 6.20 -2.52
N GLY A 152 5.59 6.72 -3.65
CA GLY A 152 4.70 7.41 -4.56
C GLY A 152 5.09 7.31 -6.01
N MET A 153 4.29 7.95 -6.86
CA MET A 153 4.50 8.08 -8.28
C MET A 153 4.06 9.49 -8.72
N ASN A 154 4.89 10.13 -9.53
CA ASN A 154 4.55 11.35 -10.26
C ASN A 154 4.19 10.98 -11.70
N PHE A 155 3.16 11.62 -12.24
CA PHE A 155 2.77 11.56 -13.64
C PHE A 155 2.94 12.96 -14.24
N LEU A 156 3.74 13.05 -15.29
CA LEU A 156 3.86 14.25 -16.11
C LEU A 156 2.86 14.17 -17.26
N ILE A 157 2.00 15.17 -17.35
CA ILE A 157 0.98 15.32 -18.40
C ILE A 157 1.40 16.49 -19.28
N ASP A 158 1.33 16.32 -20.59
CA ASP A 158 1.63 17.41 -21.54
C ASP A 158 0.36 17.75 -22.31
N ILE A 159 -0.01 19.04 -22.27
CA ILE A 159 -1.28 19.55 -22.81
C ILE A 159 -1.08 20.01 -24.26
N ASN A 160 0.15 20.13 -24.72
CA ASN A 160 0.46 20.57 -26.07
C ASN A 160 0.42 19.42 -27.09
N PRO A 161 0.16 19.70 -28.38
CA PRO A 161 0.23 18.69 -29.42
C PRO A 161 1.65 18.10 -29.56
N PRO A 162 1.81 16.78 -29.71
CA PRO A 162 0.78 15.77 -29.96
C PRO A 162 0.17 15.13 -28.70
N TRP A 163 0.56 15.56 -27.51
CA TRP A 163 0.22 14.90 -26.25
C TRP A 163 -1.22 15.16 -25.83
N GLU A 164 -1.73 16.38 -26.00
CA GLU A 164 -3.16 16.70 -25.84
C GLU A 164 -3.77 16.29 -24.48
N GLY A 165 -2.96 16.28 -23.41
CA GLY A 165 -3.33 15.81 -22.08
C GLY A 165 -2.92 14.35 -21.79
N ALA A 166 -2.12 13.73 -22.65
CA ALA A 166 -1.56 12.40 -22.43
C ALA A 166 -0.49 12.40 -21.32
N VAL A 167 -0.36 11.25 -20.66
CA VAL A 167 0.80 10.93 -19.81
C VAL A 167 2.05 10.86 -20.69
N LYS A 168 2.95 11.80 -20.47
CA LYS A 168 4.23 11.96 -21.16
C LYS A 168 5.36 11.26 -20.43
N ASP A 169 5.35 11.27 -19.10
CA ASP A 169 6.38 10.60 -18.30
C ASP A 169 5.85 10.21 -16.92
N ILE A 170 6.57 9.33 -16.24
CA ILE A 170 6.34 9.08 -14.81
C ILE A 170 7.66 9.02 -14.04
N THR A 171 7.59 9.25 -12.74
CA THR A 171 8.69 8.96 -11.83
C THR A 171 8.15 8.17 -10.64
N ALA A 172 8.65 6.95 -10.45
CA ALA A 172 8.38 6.19 -9.24
C ALA A 172 9.32 6.65 -8.13
N PHE A 173 8.75 7.16 -7.03
CA PHE A 173 9.54 7.63 -5.89
C PHE A 173 9.97 6.47 -4.99
N PRO A 174 11.16 6.52 -4.39
CA PRO A 174 11.58 5.54 -3.40
C PRO A 174 10.82 5.71 -2.08
N SER A 175 10.81 4.65 -1.28
CA SER A 175 10.14 4.68 0.04
C SER A 175 10.81 5.65 1.02
N ARG A 176 10.01 6.43 1.74
CA ARG A 176 10.40 7.44 2.74
C ARG A 176 9.42 7.47 3.91
N SER A 177 9.74 8.18 5.00
CA SER A 177 8.72 8.54 5.98
C SER A 177 7.71 9.52 5.36
N PRO A 178 6.45 9.57 5.84
CA PRO A 178 5.42 10.44 5.28
C PRO A 178 5.85 11.89 5.13
N GLU A 179 6.44 12.49 6.17
CA GLU A 179 6.86 13.89 6.18
C GLU A 179 8.02 14.13 5.21
N LYS A 180 8.98 13.20 5.18
CA LYS A 180 10.16 13.31 4.31
C LYS A 180 9.77 13.18 2.83
N ALA A 181 8.79 12.34 2.51
CA ALA A 181 8.28 12.22 1.14
C ALA A 181 7.67 13.55 0.65
N ILE A 182 6.85 14.21 1.47
CA ILE A 182 6.27 15.51 1.12
C ILE A 182 7.37 16.56 0.95
N GLN A 183 8.33 16.60 1.88
CA GLN A 183 9.43 17.55 1.81
C GLN A 183 10.31 17.37 0.56
N GLU A 184 10.64 16.13 0.21
CA GLU A 184 11.54 15.83 -0.91
C GLU A 184 10.83 15.95 -2.28
N PHE A 185 9.57 15.51 -2.38
CA PHE A 185 8.91 15.34 -3.68
C PHE A 185 7.84 16.40 -3.96
N VAL A 186 7.12 16.90 -2.95
CA VAL A 186 6.06 17.90 -3.15
C VAL A 186 6.59 19.32 -2.95
N ASP A 187 7.31 19.56 -1.85
CA ASP A 187 7.75 20.90 -1.47
C ASP A 187 8.84 21.47 -2.40
N ILE A 188 9.54 20.61 -3.14
CA ILE A 188 10.53 21.02 -4.15
C ILE A 188 9.89 21.88 -5.26
N TRP A 189 8.64 21.60 -5.63
CA TRP A 189 7.92 22.33 -6.66
C TRP A 189 7.61 23.77 -6.28
N LYS A 190 7.47 24.06 -4.97
CA LYS A 190 7.29 25.43 -4.47
C LYS A 190 8.50 26.31 -4.81
N GLN A 191 9.70 25.73 -4.91
CA GLN A 191 10.91 26.45 -5.29
C GLN A 191 10.91 26.84 -6.78
N ARG A 192 10.09 26.16 -7.60
CA ARG A 192 9.87 26.43 -9.03
C ARG A 192 8.60 27.24 -9.30
N ASP A 193 8.02 27.86 -8.26
CA ASP A 193 6.73 28.58 -8.30
C ASP A 193 5.53 27.71 -8.76
N MET A 194 5.66 26.39 -8.69
CA MET A 194 4.61 25.44 -9.00
C MET A 194 3.92 25.02 -7.69
N ARG A 195 2.68 25.47 -7.50
CA ARG A 195 1.90 25.19 -6.28
C ARG A 195 0.97 24.00 -6.50
N LEU A 196 1.44 22.83 -6.08
CA LEU A 196 0.64 21.62 -6.09
C LEU A 196 -0.55 21.72 -5.11
N THR A 197 -1.74 21.38 -5.59
CA THR A 197 -2.98 21.37 -4.83
C THR A 197 -3.32 19.95 -4.36
N PRO A 198 -3.67 19.75 -3.07
CA PRO A 198 -4.10 18.44 -2.60
C PRO A 198 -5.36 17.95 -3.31
N VAL A 199 -5.43 16.65 -3.61
CA VAL A 199 -6.57 16.00 -4.25
C VAL A 199 -6.93 14.71 -3.52
N GLY A 200 -8.22 14.34 -3.57
CA GLY A 200 -8.72 13.08 -3.01
C GLY A 200 -8.28 11.85 -3.82
N ASP A 201 -8.44 10.67 -3.22
CA ASP A 201 -8.08 9.38 -3.83
C ASP A 201 -8.91 9.04 -5.07
N SER A 202 -10.22 9.25 -5.03
CA SER A 202 -11.10 9.00 -6.17
C SER A 202 -10.88 9.99 -7.32
N GLU A 203 -10.65 11.25 -6.97
CA GLU A 203 -10.38 12.32 -7.93
C GLU A 203 -9.02 12.14 -8.61
N VAL A 204 -7.97 11.75 -7.86
CA VAL A 204 -6.66 11.49 -8.48
C VAL A 204 -6.71 10.30 -9.44
N LYS A 205 -7.45 9.23 -9.11
CA LYS A 205 -7.65 8.11 -10.04
C LYS A 205 -8.33 8.59 -11.31
N LYS A 206 -9.40 9.37 -11.19
CA LYS A 206 -10.12 9.93 -12.34
C LYS A 206 -9.19 10.69 -13.28
N GLU A 207 -8.37 11.60 -12.74
CA GLU A 207 -7.48 12.44 -13.55
C GLU A 207 -6.33 11.64 -14.21
N ILE A 208 -5.76 10.66 -13.50
CA ILE A 208 -4.77 9.74 -14.11
C ILE A 208 -5.40 8.94 -15.25
N LEU A 209 -6.58 8.34 -15.02
CA LEU A 209 -7.23 7.49 -16.03
C LEU A 209 -7.74 8.28 -17.23
N LYS A 210 -8.21 9.51 -17.05
CA LYS A 210 -8.53 10.43 -18.16
C LYS A 210 -7.31 10.68 -19.03
N SER A 211 -6.15 10.92 -18.42
CA SER A 211 -4.90 11.15 -19.16
C SER A 211 -4.47 9.90 -19.95
N LEU A 212 -4.64 8.70 -19.37
CA LEU A 212 -4.37 7.44 -20.06
C LEU A 212 -5.37 7.14 -21.20
N GLU A 213 -6.62 7.58 -21.06
CA GLU A 213 -7.59 7.50 -22.16
C GLU A 213 -7.17 8.41 -23.33
N VAL A 214 -6.58 9.58 -23.05
CA VAL A 214 -5.95 10.40 -24.08
C VAL A 214 -4.79 9.66 -24.76
N ASN A 215 -3.87 9.03 -24.01
CA ASN A 215 -2.83 8.19 -24.61
C ASN A 215 -3.43 7.16 -25.58
N ARG A 216 -4.50 6.46 -25.16
CA ARG A 216 -5.20 5.47 -26.01
C ARG A 216 -5.78 6.12 -27.27
N ARG A 217 -6.51 7.23 -27.12
CA ARG A 217 -7.19 7.93 -28.22
C ARG A 217 -6.20 8.48 -29.25
N GLU A 218 -5.10 9.08 -28.78
CA GLU A 218 -4.06 9.66 -29.64
C GLU A 218 -3.08 8.61 -30.18
N GLY A 219 -3.25 7.33 -29.81
CA GLY A 219 -2.36 6.25 -30.22
C GLY A 219 -0.93 6.45 -29.72
N ILE A 220 -0.79 6.92 -28.47
CA ILE A 220 0.48 7.13 -27.77
C ILE A 220 0.67 5.99 -26.78
N ARG A 221 1.76 5.25 -26.95
CA ARG A 221 2.15 4.16 -26.04
C ARG A 221 2.51 4.71 -24.67
N LEU A 222 2.30 3.91 -23.63
CA LEU A 222 2.73 4.28 -22.27
C LEU A 222 4.24 4.58 -22.19
N PRO A 223 4.67 5.53 -21.34
CA PRO A 223 6.08 5.74 -21.05
C PRO A 223 6.74 4.47 -20.52
N ARG A 224 8.00 4.23 -20.89
CA ARG A 224 8.74 3.02 -20.48
C ARG A 224 8.74 2.82 -18.96
N ASP A 225 8.98 3.89 -18.21
CA ASP A 225 9.06 3.81 -16.74
C ASP A 225 7.70 3.43 -16.13
N LEU A 226 6.59 3.81 -16.76
CA LEU A 226 5.26 3.37 -16.33
C LEU A 226 5.07 1.87 -16.59
N ILE A 227 5.53 1.38 -17.73
CA ILE A 227 5.49 -0.06 -18.08
C ILE A 227 6.30 -0.87 -17.08
N GLU A 228 7.51 -0.40 -16.73
CA GLU A 228 8.36 -1.04 -15.70
C GLU A 228 7.71 -0.97 -14.30
N ALA A 229 6.98 0.11 -14.01
CA ALA A 229 6.23 0.31 -12.76
C ALA A 229 4.82 -0.31 -12.75
N ARG A 230 4.45 -1.15 -13.73
CA ARG A 230 3.12 -1.76 -13.87
C ARG A 230 2.55 -2.31 -12.55
N ASN A 231 3.34 -3.07 -11.81
CA ASN A 231 2.86 -3.70 -10.57
C ASN A 231 2.51 -2.67 -9.49
N LEU A 232 3.22 -1.54 -9.43
CA LEU A 232 2.89 -0.45 -8.52
C LEU A 232 1.60 0.25 -8.97
N PHE A 233 1.48 0.53 -10.27
CA PHE A 233 0.29 1.16 -10.85
C PHE A 233 -0.97 0.34 -10.58
N LEU A 234 -0.98 -0.95 -10.93
CA LEU A 234 -2.14 -1.81 -10.73
C LEU A 234 -2.49 -1.96 -9.25
N LYS A 235 -1.48 -2.08 -8.38
CA LYS A 235 -1.71 -2.29 -6.95
C LYS A 235 -2.22 -1.05 -6.24
N TYR A 236 -1.74 0.13 -6.59
CA TYR A 236 -1.95 1.35 -5.79
C TYR A 236 -2.73 2.46 -6.48
N VAL A 237 -2.79 2.48 -7.81
CA VAL A 237 -3.57 3.47 -8.57
C VAL A 237 -4.89 2.87 -9.01
N LEU A 238 -4.88 1.67 -9.60
CA LEU A 238 -6.10 1.07 -10.14
C LEU A 238 -7.10 0.62 -9.05
N THR A 239 -6.61 0.41 -7.83
CA THR A 239 -7.41 0.02 -6.65
C THR A 239 -8.01 1.21 -5.90
N LEU A 240 -7.67 2.45 -6.29
CA LEU A 240 -8.30 3.64 -5.71
C LEU A 240 -9.80 3.65 -6.02
N PRO A 241 -10.63 4.31 -5.19
CA PRO A 241 -12.07 4.37 -5.41
C PRO A 241 -12.43 5.08 -6.71
N ASP A 242 -13.51 4.66 -7.35
CA ASP A 242 -14.02 5.30 -8.56
C ASP A 242 -15.01 6.43 -8.22
N THR A 243 -15.07 7.43 -9.11
CA THR A 243 -16.17 8.39 -9.21
C THR A 243 -17.08 7.97 -10.38
N PRO A 244 -18.30 8.51 -10.50
CA PRO A 244 -19.16 8.26 -11.67
C PRO A 244 -18.54 8.65 -13.02
N GLU A 245 -17.56 9.58 -13.00
CA GLU A 245 -16.85 10.06 -14.19
C GLU A 245 -15.52 9.34 -14.43
N THR A 246 -15.14 8.39 -13.59
CA THR A 246 -13.86 7.69 -13.74
C THR A 246 -13.90 6.79 -14.98
N PRO A 247 -12.98 6.97 -15.96
CA PRO A 247 -12.93 6.13 -17.14
C PRO A 247 -12.73 4.66 -16.80
N LEU A 248 -13.35 3.77 -17.58
CA LEU A 248 -13.08 2.34 -17.48
C LEU A 248 -11.66 2.06 -18.00
N PHE A 249 -10.83 1.52 -17.11
CA PHE A 249 -9.46 1.14 -17.43
C PHE A 249 -9.12 -0.13 -16.64
N THR A 250 -8.68 -1.18 -17.31
CA THR A 250 -8.33 -2.47 -16.69
C THR A 250 -6.83 -2.77 -16.73
N ALA A 251 -6.42 -3.93 -16.19
CA ALA A 251 -5.04 -4.39 -16.33
C ALA A 251 -4.72 -4.80 -17.79
N GLU A 252 -5.71 -5.36 -18.50
CA GLU A 252 -5.59 -5.73 -19.91
C GLU A 252 -5.45 -4.48 -20.79
N ASP A 253 -6.21 -3.43 -20.48
CA ASP A 253 -6.09 -2.12 -21.12
C ASP A 253 -4.68 -1.52 -20.97
N PHE A 254 -4.12 -1.60 -19.75
CA PHE A 254 -2.75 -1.19 -19.49
C PHE A 254 -1.77 -1.98 -20.36
N ASP A 255 -1.94 -3.31 -20.41
CA ASP A 255 -1.07 -4.22 -21.13
C ASP A 255 -1.14 -4.03 -22.64
N GLU A 256 -2.30 -3.68 -23.17
CA GLU A 256 -2.46 -3.30 -24.57
C GLU A 256 -1.75 -1.98 -24.86
N LEU A 257 -2.06 -0.93 -24.10
CA LEU A 257 -1.50 0.41 -24.29
C LEU A 257 0.02 0.49 -24.05
N SER A 258 0.58 -0.47 -23.29
CA SER A 258 2.04 -0.63 -23.14
C SER A 258 2.75 -1.11 -24.43
N ARG A 259 2.00 -1.68 -25.37
CA ARG A 259 2.53 -2.32 -26.60
C ARG A 259 2.11 -1.60 -27.87
N THR A 260 0.98 -0.89 -27.86
CA THR A 260 0.39 -0.25 -29.03
C THR A 260 0.67 1.26 -29.07
N GLY A 261 0.60 1.85 -30.26
CA GLY A 261 0.83 3.29 -30.45
C GLY A 261 2.29 3.70 -30.69
N LYS A 262 2.50 5.01 -30.91
CA LYS A 262 3.83 5.62 -31.02
C LYS A 262 4.45 5.73 -29.62
N SER A 263 5.73 5.40 -29.49
CA SER A 263 6.40 5.52 -28.21
C SER A 263 6.64 6.97 -27.83
N VAL A 264 6.63 7.24 -26.52
CA VAL A 264 6.96 8.56 -25.94
C VAL A 264 8.34 9.03 -26.43
N GLU A 265 9.31 8.13 -26.51
CA GLU A 265 10.67 8.43 -26.95
C GLU A 265 10.71 8.89 -28.40
N VAL A 266 9.95 8.24 -29.29
CA VAL A 266 9.84 8.65 -30.69
C VAL A 266 9.21 10.04 -30.82
N LEU A 267 8.19 10.34 -30.00
CA LEU A 267 7.57 11.66 -29.99
C LEU A 267 8.52 12.73 -29.44
N ARG A 268 9.25 12.44 -28.36
CA ARG A 268 10.27 13.34 -27.78
C ARG A 268 11.42 13.61 -28.77
N GLU A 269 11.95 12.57 -29.42
CA GLU A 269 13.00 12.72 -30.43
C GLU A 269 12.54 13.59 -31.59
N PHE A 270 11.27 13.45 -32.00
CA PHE A 270 10.69 14.30 -33.04
C PHE A 270 10.60 15.76 -32.59
N GLU A 271 10.07 16.02 -31.38
CA GLU A 271 9.99 17.37 -30.80
C GLU A 271 11.37 18.02 -30.69
N GLN A 272 12.39 17.26 -30.29
CA GLN A 272 13.77 17.76 -30.19
C GLN A 272 14.36 18.12 -31.55
N ARG A 273 14.05 17.34 -32.60
CA ARG A 273 14.60 17.56 -33.96
C ARG A 273 13.89 18.67 -34.73
N VAL A 274 12.57 18.77 -34.58
CA VAL A 274 11.71 19.62 -35.43
C VAL A 274 11.17 20.84 -34.66
N GLY A 275 11.33 20.86 -33.34
CA GLY A 275 10.67 21.81 -32.46
C GLY A 275 9.35 21.25 -31.92
N ARG A 276 8.85 21.89 -30.86
CA ARG A 276 7.57 21.55 -30.24
C ARG A 276 6.45 22.38 -30.84
N ARG A 277 5.24 21.81 -30.87
CA ARG A 277 4.03 22.58 -31.17
C ARG A 277 3.44 23.09 -29.87
N VAL A 278 3.00 24.34 -29.86
CA VAL A 278 2.29 24.95 -28.73
C VAL A 278 0.93 25.41 -29.20
N ARG A 279 -0.13 25.05 -28.45
CA ARG A 279 -1.47 25.55 -28.75
C ARG A 279 -1.73 26.84 -27.97
N LEU A 280 -2.10 27.89 -28.68
CA LEU A 280 -2.47 29.17 -28.11
C LEU A 280 -3.91 29.17 -27.60
N GLN A 281 -4.25 30.16 -26.78
CA GLN A 281 -5.61 30.36 -26.26
C GLN A 281 -6.68 30.55 -27.37
N ASP A 282 -6.28 31.03 -28.55
CA ASP A 282 -7.16 31.17 -29.72
C ASP A 282 -7.31 29.87 -30.55
N GLY A 283 -6.71 28.76 -30.07
CA GLY A 283 -6.74 27.45 -30.70
C GLY A 283 -5.71 27.27 -31.82
N LYS A 284 -4.94 28.29 -32.19
CA LYS A 284 -3.90 28.16 -33.21
C LYS A 284 -2.67 27.44 -32.67
N GLU A 285 -2.00 26.70 -33.56
CA GLU A 285 -0.74 26.02 -33.25
C GLU A 285 0.44 26.85 -33.75
N LEU A 286 1.43 27.04 -32.88
CA LEU A 286 2.73 27.61 -33.24
C LEU A 286 3.80 26.52 -33.16
N TRP A 287 4.74 26.56 -34.10
CA TRP A 287 5.98 25.79 -34.01
C TRP A 287 7.03 26.59 -33.27
N VAL A 288 7.55 26.01 -32.19
CA VAL A 288 8.64 26.56 -31.39
C VAL A 288 9.85 25.66 -31.59
N LEU A 289 10.84 26.14 -32.35
CA LEU A 289 12.11 25.45 -32.51
C LEU A 289 12.84 25.42 -31.17
N GLY A 290 13.19 24.22 -30.69
CA GLY A 290 13.99 24.07 -29.47
C GLY A 290 15.43 24.55 -29.70
N SER A 291 16.06 25.14 -28.68
CA SER A 291 17.50 25.35 -28.71
C SER A 291 18.20 24.00 -28.54
N PRO A 292 19.19 23.63 -29.37
CA PRO A 292 19.89 22.34 -29.26
C PRO A 292 20.69 22.18 -27.94
N PHE A 293 20.69 23.20 -27.07
CA PHE A 293 21.41 23.25 -25.79
C PHE A 293 20.51 23.18 -24.56
N ASP A 294 19.17 23.09 -24.71
CA ASP A 294 18.25 22.95 -23.57
C ASP A 294 18.18 21.49 -23.08
N GLN A 295 19.34 20.89 -22.80
CA GLN A 295 19.46 19.54 -22.22
C GLN A 295 19.42 19.54 -20.68
N ASP A 296 19.46 20.71 -20.03
CA ASP A 296 19.74 20.84 -18.60
C ASP A 296 18.52 21.13 -17.69
N ASP A 297 17.29 21.05 -18.19
CA ASP A 297 16.10 21.26 -17.34
C ASP A 297 15.29 19.96 -17.13
N TRP A 298 15.91 18.96 -16.49
CA TRP A 298 15.19 17.91 -15.72
C TRP A 298 15.98 17.48 -14.49
#